data_AF-F9T7C0-F1
#
_entry.id   AF-F9T7C0-F1
#
_cell.length_a   1.000
_cell.length_b   1.000
_cell.length_c   1.000
_cell.angle_alpha   90.00
_cell.angle_beta   90.00
_cell.angle_gamma   90.00
#
_symmetry.space_group_name_H-M   'P 1'
#
loop_
_entity.id
_entity.type
_entity.pdbx_description
1 polymer ?
#
loop_
_entity_poly.entity_id
_entity_poly.type
_entity_poly.pdbx_seq_one_letter_code
_entity_poly.pdbx_strand_id
1 'polypeptide(L)'
;MDREMRQLLAAVALMATGMHCHKEAQSIVECLEQEEGTEEVVAMILAMSLMNRGMYEQAEQHLASLCSDHASLIPLAALAAGKAGLSSKAELWLQQAANGSSQSKAFAESFCHDLRNFG
;
A
#
# COMPACT_ATOMS: atom_id res chain seq x y z
N MET A 1 -7.98 10.49 -19.41
CA MET A 1 -7.31 9.37 -20.11
C MET A 1 -8.26 8.17 -20.18
N ASP A 2 -8.15 7.27 -21.17
CA ASP A 2 -9.03 6.07 -21.16
C ASP A 2 -8.67 5.11 -20.02
N ARG A 3 -9.57 4.18 -19.71
CA ARG A 3 -9.40 3.25 -18.58
C ARG A 3 -8.22 2.28 -18.79
N GLU A 4 -8.02 1.78 -20.00
CA GLU A 4 -6.99 0.79 -20.29
C GLU A 4 -5.59 1.40 -20.14
N MET A 5 -5.41 2.63 -20.61
CA MET A 5 -4.17 3.38 -20.44
C MET A 5 -3.89 3.67 -18.96
N ARG A 6 -4.89 4.06 -18.17
CA ARG A 6 -4.72 4.27 -16.71
C ARG A 6 -4.25 2.99 -16.01
N GLN A 7 -4.85 1.86 -16.35
CA GLN A 7 -4.46 0.55 -15.79
C GLN A 7 -3.05 0.14 -16.20
N LEU A 8 -2.67 0.36 -17.47
CA LEU A 8 -1.32 0.10 -17.95
C LEU A 8 -0.29 0.96 -17.23
N LEU A 9 -0.54 2.27 -17.12
CA LEU A 9 0.34 3.18 -16.41
C LEU A 9 0.51 2.79 -14.94
N ALA A 10 -0.59 2.46 -14.25
CA ALA A 10 -0.52 2.00 -12.87
C ALA A 10 0.32 0.72 -12.71
N ALA A 11 0.15 -0.26 -13.59
CA ALA A 11 0.94 -1.49 -13.57
C ALA A 11 2.43 -1.21 -13.84
N VAL A 12 2.75 -0.34 -14.80
CA VAL A 12 4.12 0.08 -15.10
C VAL A 12 4.75 0.81 -13.91
N ALA A 13 4.01 1.71 -13.26
CA ALA A 13 4.49 2.42 -12.08
C ALA A 13 4.79 1.47 -10.92
N LEU A 14 3.90 0.51 -10.63
CA LEU A 14 4.14 -0.52 -9.62
C LEU A 14 5.40 -1.33 -9.92
N MET A 15 5.59 -1.78 -11.17
CA MET A 15 6.82 -2.48 -11.58
C MET A 15 8.06 -1.60 -11.38
N ALA A 16 7.99 -0.33 -11.76
CA ALA A 16 9.07 0.63 -11.59
C ALA A 16 9.47 0.79 -10.12
N THR A 17 8.52 0.78 -9.17
CA THR A 17 8.84 0.82 -7.73
C THR A 17 9.71 -0.36 -7.28
N GLY A 18 9.50 -1.56 -7.85
CA GLY A 18 10.25 -2.78 -7.55
C GLY A 18 11.62 -2.86 -8.25
N MET A 19 11.80 -2.10 -9.33
CA MET A 19 13.06 -2.00 -10.08
C MET A 19 13.92 -0.80 -9.65
N HIS A 20 13.62 -0.18 -8.50
CA HIS A 20 14.27 1.03 -7.99
C HIS A 20 14.17 2.26 -8.91
N CYS A 21 13.23 2.25 -9.86
CA CYS A 21 12.95 3.35 -10.80
C CYS A 21 11.90 4.30 -10.19
N HIS A 22 12.24 4.88 -9.03
CA HIS A 22 11.28 5.65 -8.21
C HIS A 22 10.88 6.99 -8.84
N LYS A 23 11.74 7.60 -9.67
CA LYS A 23 11.43 8.87 -10.34
C LYS A 23 10.43 8.66 -11.47
N GLU A 24 10.57 7.56 -12.19
CA GLU A 24 9.69 7.14 -13.26
C GLU A 24 8.31 6.78 -12.69
N ALA A 25 8.27 6.03 -11.59
CA ALA A 25 7.04 5.75 -10.86
C ALA A 25 6.35 7.05 -10.39
N GLN A 26 7.10 8.00 -9.84
CA GLN A 26 6.59 9.30 -9.41
C GLN A 26 6.00 10.11 -10.56
N SER A 27 6.67 10.14 -11.72
CA SER A 27 6.19 10.86 -12.91
C SER A 27 4.86 10.29 -13.42
N ILE A 28 4.67 8.96 -13.30
CA ILE A 28 3.41 8.32 -13.65
C ILE A 28 2.32 8.63 -12.61
N VAL A 29 2.67 8.66 -11.32
CA VAL A 29 1.74 9.06 -10.25
C VAL A 29 1.20 10.47 -10.48
N GLU A 30 2.07 11.43 -10.78
CA GLU A 30 1.68 12.83 -11.08
C GLU A 30 0.69 12.93 -12.25
N CYS A 31 0.77 11.99 -13.20
CA CYS A 31 -0.16 11.88 -14.32
C CYS A 31 -1.50 11.25 -13.90
N LEU A 32 -1.45 10.19 -13.08
CA LEU A 32 -2.65 9.52 -12.58
C LEU A 32 -3.45 10.39 -11.59
N GLU A 33 -2.79 11.15 -10.73
CA GLU A 33 -3.43 12.06 -9.75
C GLU A 33 -4.37 13.10 -10.38
N GLN A 34 -4.21 13.40 -11.67
CA GLN A 34 -5.07 14.34 -12.41
C GLN A 34 -6.38 13.69 -12.88
N GLU A 35 -6.54 12.37 -12.71
CA GLU A 35 -7.66 11.58 -13.19
C GLU A 35 -8.54 11.11 -12.03
N GLU A 36 -9.84 11.35 -12.12
CA GLU A 36 -10.81 10.92 -11.10
C GLU A 36 -10.83 9.39 -10.92
N GLY A 37 -10.95 8.94 -9.66
CA GLY A 37 -11.07 7.53 -9.32
C GLY A 37 -9.74 6.77 -9.36
N THR A 38 -8.61 7.47 -9.25
CA THR A 38 -7.26 6.89 -9.21
C THR A 38 -6.59 7.01 -7.83
N GLU A 39 -7.26 7.59 -6.85
CA GLU A 39 -6.74 7.92 -5.53
C GLU A 39 -6.17 6.67 -4.83
N GLU A 40 -6.91 5.57 -4.87
CA GLU A 40 -6.50 4.27 -4.32
C GLU A 40 -5.20 3.74 -4.95
N VAL A 41 -5.10 3.78 -6.28
CA VAL A 41 -3.96 3.19 -7.00
C VAL A 41 -2.72 4.07 -6.88
N VAL A 42 -2.90 5.40 -6.88
CA VAL A 42 -1.84 6.37 -6.57
C VAL A 42 -1.26 6.09 -5.19
N ALA A 43 -2.12 5.96 -4.18
CA ALA A 43 -1.70 5.70 -2.81
C ALA A 43 -0.93 4.39 -2.68
N MET A 44 -1.40 3.34 -3.36
CA MET A 44 -0.70 2.06 -3.42
C MET A 44 0.68 2.19 -4.05
N ILE A 45 0.83 2.89 -5.18
CA ILE A 45 2.13 3.07 -5.85
C ILE A 45 3.10 3.86 -4.95
N LEU A 46 2.65 4.97 -4.36
CA LEU A 46 3.46 5.79 -3.47
C LEU A 46 3.95 5.00 -2.25
N ALA A 47 3.03 4.26 -1.60
CA ALA A 47 3.38 3.41 -0.47
C ALA A 47 4.38 2.32 -0.85
N MET A 48 4.17 1.62 -1.97
CA MET A 48 5.11 0.60 -2.46
C MET A 48 6.49 1.20 -2.75
N SER A 49 6.55 2.39 -3.35
CA SER A 49 7.81 3.09 -3.58
C SER A 49 8.52 3.46 -2.28
N LEU A 50 7.80 3.89 -1.25
CA LEU A 50 8.36 4.19 0.07
C LEU A 50 8.87 2.93 0.77
N MET A 51 8.07 1.86 0.76
CA MET A 51 8.42 0.57 1.38
C MET A 51 9.64 -0.07 0.72
N ASN A 52 9.76 -0.03 -0.61
CA ASN A 52 10.95 -0.53 -1.32
C ASN A 52 12.22 0.28 -1.04
N ARG A 53 12.10 1.47 -0.45
CA ARG A 53 13.22 2.31 0.02
C ARG A 53 13.45 2.19 1.54
N GLY A 54 12.75 1.29 2.21
CA GLY A 54 12.81 1.10 3.67
C GLY A 54 12.10 2.17 4.48
N MET A 55 11.32 3.06 3.84
CA MET A 55 10.62 4.17 4.49
C MET A 55 9.24 3.72 5.00
N TYR A 56 9.24 2.65 5.81
CA TYR A 56 8.02 1.93 6.20
C TYR A 56 7.05 2.77 7.04
N GLU A 57 7.55 3.55 8.00
CA GLU A 57 6.70 4.42 8.83
C GLU A 57 6.00 5.51 8.00
N GLN A 58 6.71 6.09 7.02
CA GLN A 58 6.11 7.09 6.13
C GLN A 58 5.06 6.47 5.22
N ALA A 59 5.29 5.24 4.72
CA ALA A 59 4.29 4.51 3.96
C ALA A 59 3.03 4.22 4.78
N GLU A 60 3.20 3.82 6.05
CA GLU A 60 2.09 3.59 6.98
C GLU A 60 1.26 4.85 7.21
N GLN A 61 1.92 5.97 7.52
CA GLN A 61 1.25 7.26 7.74
C GLN A 61 0.47 7.72 6.51
N HIS A 62 1.04 7.57 5.31
CA HIS A 62 0.37 7.88 4.06
C HIS A 62 -0.91 7.03 3.88
N LEU A 63 -0.78 5.71 4.02
CA LEU A 63 -1.91 4.78 3.83
C LEU A 63 -3.01 4.96 4.88
N ALA A 64 -2.64 5.20 6.14
CA ALA A 64 -3.57 5.35 7.25
C ALA A 64 -4.63 6.41 6.99
N SER A 65 -4.26 7.50 6.29
CA SER A 65 -5.17 8.59 5.95
C SER A 65 -6.23 8.23 4.90
N LEU A 66 -6.04 7.14 4.16
CA LEU A 66 -6.88 6.73 3.02
C LEU A 66 -7.63 5.43 3.27
N CYS A 67 -7.27 4.67 4.31
CA CYS A 67 -7.92 3.40 4.63
C CYS A 67 -9.41 3.52 4.99
N SER A 68 -9.90 4.70 5.39
CA SER A 68 -11.33 4.93 5.63
C SER A 68 -12.15 4.87 4.35
N ASP A 69 -11.59 5.39 3.25
CA ASP A 69 -12.26 5.47 1.95
C ASP A 69 -11.90 4.26 1.06
N HIS A 70 -10.73 3.67 1.30
CA HIS A 70 -10.19 2.55 0.51
C HIS A 70 -9.74 1.40 1.42
N ALA A 71 -10.71 0.60 1.87
CA ALA A 71 -10.46 -0.54 2.77
C ALA A 71 -9.50 -1.61 2.19
N SER A 72 -9.36 -1.67 0.86
CA SER A 72 -8.38 -2.51 0.15
C SER A 72 -6.92 -2.18 0.47
N LEU A 73 -6.63 -0.97 0.97
CA LEU A 73 -5.29 -0.53 1.36
C LEU A 73 -4.89 -1.00 2.77
N ILE A 74 -5.84 -1.45 3.59
CA ILE A 74 -5.59 -1.85 4.99
C ILE A 74 -4.49 -2.93 5.12
N PRO A 75 -4.46 -4.00 4.29
CA PRO A 75 -3.37 -4.97 4.31
C PRO A 75 -1.99 -4.34 4.09
N LEU A 76 -1.90 -3.35 3.20
CA LEU A 76 -0.64 -2.67 2.91
C LEU A 76 -0.22 -1.77 4.08
N ALA A 77 -1.17 -1.12 4.77
CA ALA A 77 -0.91 -0.35 5.98
C ALA A 77 -0.40 -1.25 7.12
N ALA A 78 -1.02 -2.43 7.30
CA ALA A 78 -0.56 -3.45 8.25
C ALA A 78 0.88 -3.90 7.95
N LEU A 79 1.18 -4.18 6.68
CA LEU A 79 2.52 -4.58 6.25
C LEU A 79 3.56 -3.49 6.53
N ALA A 80 3.25 -2.24 6.18
CA ALA A 80 4.12 -1.09 6.43
C ALA A 80 4.36 -0.90 7.94
N ALA A 81 3.31 -0.95 8.76
CA ALA A 81 3.43 -0.85 10.22
C ALA A 81 4.31 -1.96 10.81
N GLY A 82 4.11 -3.21 10.38
CA GLY A 82 4.89 -4.35 10.85
C GLY A 82 6.37 -4.24 10.48
N LYS A 83 6.68 -3.86 9.23
CA LYS A 83 8.06 -3.63 8.78
C LYS A 83 8.72 -2.42 9.45
N ALA A 84 7.94 -1.45 9.89
CA ALA A 84 8.42 -0.32 10.70
C ALA A 84 8.66 -0.68 12.18
N GLY A 85 8.30 -1.88 12.64
CA GLY A 85 8.36 -2.27 14.05
C GLY A 85 7.27 -1.63 14.92
N LEU A 86 6.21 -1.08 14.31
CA LEU A 86 5.09 -0.44 15.00
C LEU A 86 4.04 -1.49 15.37
N SER A 87 4.39 -2.44 16.25
CA SER A 87 3.59 -3.64 16.52
C SER A 87 2.13 -3.34 16.88
N SER A 88 1.88 -2.37 17.77
CA SER A 88 0.51 -2.00 18.15
C SER A 88 -0.33 -1.47 16.98
N LYS A 89 0.29 -0.71 16.06
CA LYS A 89 -0.40 -0.25 14.84
C LYS A 89 -0.65 -1.40 13.88
N ALA A 90 0.34 -2.27 13.71
CA ALA A 90 0.21 -3.41 12.82
C ALA A 90 -0.91 -4.36 13.29
N GLU A 91 -1.00 -4.61 14.60
CA GLU A 91 -2.10 -5.37 15.22
C GLU A 91 -3.47 -4.71 14.99
N LEU A 92 -3.57 -3.39 15.14
CA LEU A 92 -4.80 -2.64 14.84
C LEU A 92 -5.23 -2.85 13.37
N TRP A 93 -4.31 -2.65 12.44
CA TRP A 93 -4.59 -2.83 11.01
C TRP A 93 -4.97 -4.27 10.67
N LEU A 94 -4.32 -5.26 11.32
CA LEU A 94 -4.65 -6.67 11.14
C LEU A 94 -6.05 -7.02 11.63
N GLN A 95 -6.49 -6.45 12.76
CA GLN A 95 -7.87 -6.60 13.23
C GLN A 95 -8.88 -6.01 12.25
N GLN A 96 -8.55 -4.88 11.63
CA GLN A 96 -9.42 -4.28 10.61
C GLN A 96 -9.43 -5.13 9.32
N ALA A 97 -8.27 -5.60 8.85
CA ALA A 97 -8.16 -6.49 7.69
C ALA A 97 -8.92 -7.81 7.88
N ALA A 98 -8.93 -8.37 9.10
CA ALA A 98 -9.69 -9.56 9.46
C ALA A 98 -11.21 -9.39 9.39
N ASN A 99 -11.70 -8.14 9.34
CA ASN A 99 -13.12 -7.83 9.12
C ASN A 99 -13.43 -7.39 7.68
N GLY A 100 -12.42 -7.33 6.81
CA GLY A 100 -12.53 -6.86 5.43
C GLY A 100 -12.90 -7.95 4.42
N SER A 101 -12.42 -7.77 3.18
CA SER A 101 -12.60 -8.74 2.09
C SER A 101 -11.95 -10.09 2.39
N SER A 102 -12.31 -11.13 1.63
CA SER A 102 -11.66 -12.46 1.73
C SER A 102 -10.13 -12.40 1.60
N GLN A 103 -9.63 -11.53 0.72
CA GLN A 103 -8.20 -11.31 0.51
C GLN A 103 -7.56 -10.63 1.72
N SER A 104 -8.24 -9.64 2.30
CA SER A 104 -7.76 -8.93 3.50
C SER A 104 -7.71 -9.87 4.70
N LYS A 105 -8.72 -10.73 4.85
CA LYS A 105 -8.76 -11.77 5.90
C LYS A 105 -7.62 -12.76 5.76
N ALA A 106 -7.41 -13.30 4.56
CA ALA A 106 -6.32 -14.23 4.29
C ALA A 106 -4.94 -13.59 4.56
N PHE A 107 -4.76 -12.32 4.16
CA PHE A 107 -3.56 -11.57 4.52
C PHE A 107 -3.40 -11.45 6.03
N ALA A 108 -4.46 -11.10 6.76
CA ALA A 108 -4.40 -10.90 8.20
C ALA A 108 -4.03 -12.17 8.96
N GLU A 109 -4.61 -13.31 8.57
CA GLU A 109 -4.30 -14.63 9.12
C GLU A 109 -2.83 -14.99 8.88
N SER A 110 -2.33 -14.82 7.65
CA SER A 110 -0.94 -15.11 7.32
C SER A 110 0.04 -14.18 8.05
N PHE A 111 -0.17 -12.87 7.98
CA PHE A 111 0.79 -11.89 8.48
C PHE A 111 0.79 -11.77 10.01
N CYS A 112 -0.30 -12.13 10.70
CA CYS A 112 -0.31 -12.26 12.16
C CYS A 112 0.75 -13.25 12.68
N HIS A 113 1.02 -14.33 11.93
CA HIS A 113 2.05 -15.29 12.29
C HIS A 113 3.46 -14.70 12.12
N ASP A 114 3.68 -13.97 11.03
CA ASP A 114 4.96 -13.32 10.76
C ASP A 114 5.26 -12.19 11.75
N LEU A 115 4.23 -11.44 12.17
CA LEU A 115 4.40 -10.32 13.10
C LEU A 115 5.03 -10.73 14.43
N ARG A 116 4.68 -11.92 14.91
CA ARG A 116 5.23 -12.52 16.14
C ARG A 116 6.71 -12.89 16.04
N ASN A 117 7.24 -13.00 14.82
CA ASN A 117 8.65 -13.32 14.57
C ASN A 117 9.52 -12.07 14.40
N PHE A 118 8.93 -10.86 14.36
CA PHE A 118 9.68 -9.59 14.35
C PHE A 118 10.00 -9.07 15.76
N GLY A 119 9.44 -9.68 16.81
CA GLY A 119 9.64 -9.32 18.21
C GLY A 119 10.79 -10.08 18.87
#